data_AF-A0A9D0ATM0-F1
#
_entry.id   AF-A0A9D0ATM0-F1
#
_cell.length_a   1.000
_cell.length_b   1.000
_cell.length_c   1.000
_cell.angle_alpha   90.00
_cell.angle_beta   90.00
_cell.angle_gamma   90.00
#
_symmetry.space_group_name_H-M   'P 1'
#
loop_
_entity.id
_entity.type
_entity.pdbx_description
1 polymer ?
#
loop_
_entity_poly.entity_id
_entity_poly.type
_entity_poly.pdbx_seq_one_letter_code
_entity_poly.pdbx_strand_id
1 'polypeptide(L)'
;LGDTDSSSEELSLDDDELSLDDLGDTDSSSEELSLDDDLSLGDDDDLDSLLNQLDTGEMPDEIDINEENSGDEISSQFDLAQMFIDMDDNDTAHGILDEIIQKGNEEQKQKAQSMIANI
;
A
#
# COMPACT_ATOMS: atom_id res chain seq x y z
N LEU A 1 14.79 21.72 -41.65
CA LEU A 1 13.72 21.76 -40.64
C LEU A 1 13.55 20.30 -40.23
N GLY A 2 14.04 19.81 -39.11
CA GLY A 2 14.57 20.45 -37.91
C GLY A 2 14.38 19.37 -36.85
N ASP A 3 15.44 18.63 -36.53
CA ASP A 3 15.36 17.60 -35.50
C ASP A 3 16.03 18.13 -34.24
N THR A 4 15.18 18.22 -33.23
CA THR A 4 15.43 18.51 -31.84
C THR A 4 16.41 17.50 -31.25
N ASP A 5 17.51 17.98 -30.70
CA ASP A 5 18.25 17.23 -29.69
C ASP A 5 18.43 18.17 -28.50
N SER A 6 17.48 18.06 -27.58
CA SER A 6 17.56 18.68 -26.25
C SER A 6 18.69 17.98 -25.50
N SER A 7 19.87 18.60 -25.47
CA SER A 7 20.94 18.20 -24.55
C SER A 7 20.49 18.49 -23.12
N SER A 8 20.04 17.41 -22.48
CA SER A 8 20.54 16.86 -21.23
C SER A 8 21.08 17.77 -20.12
N GLU A 9 20.53 17.53 -18.93
CA GLU A 9 21.10 17.63 -17.58
C GLU A 9 21.79 18.98 -17.18
N GLU A 10 21.49 19.61 -16.05
CA GLU A 10 21.72 19.12 -14.70
C GLU A 10 20.95 20.04 -13.73
N LEU A 11 20.06 19.51 -12.89
CA LEU A 11 19.54 20.26 -11.75
C LEU A 11 20.48 20.01 -10.57
N SER A 12 21.32 21.01 -10.27
CA SER A 12 22.08 21.04 -9.01
C SER A 12 21.09 21.22 -7.86
N LEU A 13 20.83 20.15 -7.12
CA LEU A 13 20.17 20.23 -5.83
C LEU A 13 21.22 20.71 -4.82
N ASP A 14 21.08 21.96 -4.40
CA ASP A 14 21.81 22.53 -3.27
C ASP A 14 21.38 21.75 -2.01
N ASP A 15 22.38 21.16 -1.37
CA ASP A 15 22.29 20.43 -0.09
C ASP A 15 22.12 21.48 1.03
N ASP A 16 20.93 22.08 1.10
CA ASP A 16 20.56 22.94 2.22
C ASP A 16 19.87 22.09 3.29
N GLU A 17 20.65 21.79 4.32
CA GLU A 17 20.29 21.04 5.51
C GLU A 17 18.98 21.52 6.14
N LEU A 18 18.04 20.58 6.30
CA LEU A 18 16.86 20.79 7.13
C LEU A 18 17.30 20.85 8.60
N SER A 19 17.37 22.07 9.15
CA SER A 19 17.63 22.29 10.58
C SER A 19 16.50 21.71 11.42
N LEU A 20 16.81 20.65 12.17
CA LEU A 20 15.89 19.89 13.00
C LEU A 20 15.75 20.49 14.42
N ASP A 21 15.53 21.81 14.54
CA ASP A 21 15.54 22.51 15.85
C ASP A 21 14.22 23.24 16.19
N ASP A 22 13.10 22.87 15.58
CA ASP A 22 11.78 23.46 15.91
C ASP A 22 10.68 22.40 16.00
N LEU A 23 10.87 21.43 16.90
CA LEU A 23 9.73 20.66 17.42
C LEU A 23 9.32 21.27 18.75
N GLY A 24 8.47 22.29 18.63
CA GLY A 24 7.81 22.93 19.75
C GLY A 24 7.02 21.92 20.59
N ASP A 25 7.32 21.92 21.88
CA ASP A 25 6.36 21.97 22.98
C ASP A 25 5.02 21.25 22.74
N THR A 26 5.04 19.92 22.86
CA THR A 26 3.84 19.18 23.28
C THR A 26 4.04 18.77 24.73
N ASP A 27 3.44 19.58 25.61
CA ASP A 27 3.12 19.24 27.00
C ASP A 27 2.25 17.96 27.00
N SER A 28 2.90 16.81 26.98
CA SER A 28 2.28 15.54 27.36
C SER A 28 2.81 15.21 28.74
N SER A 29 1.96 15.48 29.73
CA SER A 29 2.15 15.02 31.10
C SER A 29 2.56 13.55 31.08
N SER A 30 3.81 13.29 31.45
CA SER A 30 4.38 11.96 31.62
C SER A 30 3.73 11.30 32.84
N GLU A 31 2.56 10.69 32.62
CA GLU A 31 2.08 9.63 33.48
C GLU A 31 2.98 8.41 33.23
N GLU A 32 3.92 8.21 34.15
CA GLU A 32 4.81 7.06 34.23
C GLU A 32 3.97 5.76 34.23
N LEU A 33 3.83 5.13 33.07
CA LEU A 33 3.37 3.75 32.97
C LEU A 33 4.47 2.86 33.51
N SER A 34 4.37 2.50 34.80
CA SER A 34 5.13 1.40 35.36
C SER A 34 4.74 0.12 34.63
N LEU A 35 5.54 -0.28 33.63
CA LEU A 35 5.52 -1.62 33.07
C LEU A 35 6.02 -2.59 34.14
N ASP A 36 5.12 -3.00 35.03
CA ASP A 36 5.21 -4.30 35.71
C ASP A 36 4.58 -5.31 34.76
N ASP A 37 5.22 -5.50 33.60
CA ASP A 37 4.85 -6.55 32.65
C ASP A 37 5.70 -7.77 33.01
N ASP A 38 5.15 -8.49 34.00
CA ASP A 38 5.44 -9.88 34.30
C ASP A 38 5.25 -10.70 33.02
N LEU A 39 6.27 -10.72 32.16
CA LEU A 39 6.37 -11.63 31.03
C LEU A 39 6.61 -13.04 31.56
N SER A 40 5.55 -13.61 32.14
CA SER A 40 5.40 -15.04 32.33
C SER A 40 5.42 -15.69 30.95
N LEU A 41 6.62 -16.07 30.50
CA LEU A 41 6.83 -17.03 29.40
C LEU A 41 6.31 -18.40 29.86
N GLY A 42 4.99 -18.51 29.83
CA GLY A 42 4.24 -19.69 30.19
C GLY A 42 3.13 -19.86 29.17
N ASP A 43 3.49 -20.40 28.02
CA ASP A 43 2.80 -21.48 27.31
C ASP A 43 3.41 -21.60 25.91
N ASP A 44 4.10 -22.71 25.64
CA ASP A 44 4.58 -23.06 24.29
C ASP A 44 3.39 -23.31 23.32
N ASP A 45 2.15 -23.31 23.83
CA ASP A 45 0.91 -23.46 23.06
C ASP A 45 0.53 -22.19 22.26
N ASP A 46 1.02 -21.00 22.64
CA ASP A 46 0.75 -19.76 21.91
C ASP A 46 1.57 -19.65 20.62
N LEU A 47 2.77 -20.24 20.59
CA LEU A 47 3.60 -20.22 19.38
C LEU A 47 3.04 -21.12 18.28
N ASP A 48 2.46 -22.27 18.65
CA ASP A 48 1.77 -23.19 17.72
C ASP A 48 0.44 -22.60 17.22
N SER A 49 -0.25 -21.80 18.05
CA SER A 49 -1.40 -21.01 17.61
C SER A 49 -1.00 -19.90 16.64
N LEU A 50 0.09 -19.17 16.91
CA LEU A 50 0.66 -18.18 15.99
C LEU A 50 1.17 -18.81 14.70
N LEU A 51 1.77 -20.00 14.75
CA LEU A 51 2.24 -20.71 13.56
C LEU A 51 1.07 -21.20 12.70
N ASN A 52 -0.01 -21.70 13.31
CA ASN A 52 -1.25 -22.03 12.57
C ASN A 52 -1.96 -20.79 12.00
N GLN A 53 -1.79 -19.62 12.61
CA GLN A 53 -2.31 -18.35 12.11
C GLN A 53 -1.47 -17.78 10.95
N LEU A 54 -0.18 -18.14 10.88
CA LEU A 54 0.72 -17.78 9.78
C LEU A 54 0.75 -18.84 8.66
N ASP A 55 0.31 -20.08 8.91
CA ASP A 55 0.23 -21.20 7.94
C ASP A 55 -1.17 -21.32 7.28
N THR A 56 -2.16 -20.60 7.78
CA THR A 56 -3.23 -20.11 6.90
C THR A 56 -2.60 -19.03 6.04
N GLY A 57 -2.48 -19.25 4.73
CA GLY A 57 -1.93 -18.28 3.77
C GLY A 57 -2.75 -16.99 3.69
N GLU A 58 -2.76 -16.24 4.78
CA GLU A 58 -3.40 -14.97 5.01
C GLU A 58 -2.57 -13.94 4.24
N MET A 59 -2.87 -13.87 2.94
CA MET A 59 -2.90 -12.57 2.29
C MET A 59 -3.68 -11.63 3.23
N PRO A 60 -3.20 -10.40 3.47
CA PRO A 60 -3.87 -9.49 4.41
C PRO A 60 -5.34 -9.32 4.03
N ASP A 61 -6.21 -10.03 4.74
CA ASP A 61 -7.67 -10.10 4.54
C ASP A 61 -8.40 -8.88 5.16
N GLU A 62 -7.65 -7.83 5.49
CA GLU A 62 -8.20 -6.53 5.85
C GLU A 62 -7.60 -5.47 4.95
N ILE A 63 -7.95 -5.56 3.66
CA ILE A 63 -8.14 -4.33 2.88
C ILE A 63 -9.30 -3.62 3.57
N ASP A 64 -8.98 -2.64 4.41
CA ASP A 64 -9.91 -1.65 4.92
C ASP A 64 -10.46 -0.87 3.70
N ILE A 65 -11.45 -1.47 3.02
CA ILE A 65 -12.25 -0.82 1.98
C ILE A 65 -13.17 0.13 2.74
N ASN A 66 -12.62 1.26 3.17
CA ASN A 66 -13.37 2.35 3.76
C ASN A 66 -14.36 2.86 2.69
N GLU A 67 -15.58 2.33 2.77
CA GLU A 67 -16.70 2.39 1.83
C GLU A 67 -17.38 3.78 1.80
N GLU A 68 -16.60 4.87 1.75
CA GLU A 68 -17.13 6.25 1.78
C GLU A 68 -16.79 7.05 0.51
N ASN A 69 -16.19 6.44 -0.51
CA ASN A 69 -15.93 7.12 -1.79
C ASN A 69 -15.69 6.12 -2.93
N SER A 70 -16.68 5.88 -3.79
CA SER A 70 -16.55 4.93 -4.92
C SER A 70 -15.41 5.28 -5.90
N GLY A 71 -14.92 6.53 -5.90
CA GLY A 71 -13.72 6.91 -6.63
C GLY A 71 -12.44 6.34 -6.02
N ASP A 72 -12.38 6.30 -4.69
CA ASP A 72 -11.26 5.73 -3.92
C ASP A 72 -11.30 4.19 -3.94
N GLU A 73 -12.52 3.59 -4.02
CA GLU A 73 -12.69 2.14 -4.22
C GLU A 73 -12.01 1.67 -5.52
N ILE A 74 -12.28 2.34 -6.65
CA ILE A 74 -11.68 1.96 -7.95
C ILE A 74 -10.15 2.13 -7.93
N SER A 75 -9.61 3.16 -7.27
CA SER A 75 -8.15 3.28 -7.13
C SER A 75 -7.56 2.17 -6.30
N SER A 76 -8.18 1.81 -5.18
CA SER A 76 -7.74 0.69 -4.34
C SER A 76 -7.79 -0.63 -5.11
N GLN A 77 -8.83 -0.84 -5.93
CA GLN A 77 -8.92 -2.00 -6.81
C GLN A 77 -7.80 -2.05 -7.85
N PHE A 78 -7.34 -0.90 -8.38
CA PHE A 78 -6.17 -0.87 -9.26
C PHE A 78 -4.89 -1.29 -8.54
N ASP A 79 -4.69 -0.81 -7.32
CA ASP A 79 -3.51 -1.16 -6.51
C ASP A 79 -3.52 -2.66 -6.17
N LEU A 80 -4.69 -3.21 -5.87
CA LEU A 80 -4.90 -4.63 -5.62
C LEU A 80 -4.62 -5.47 -6.87
N ALA A 81 -5.15 -5.07 -8.03
CA ALA A 81 -4.89 -5.77 -9.29
C ALA A 81 -3.40 -5.77 -9.63
N GLN A 82 -2.69 -4.65 -9.40
CA GLN A 82 -1.24 -4.56 -9.62
C GLN A 82 -0.48 -5.53 -8.70
N MET A 83 -0.88 -5.60 -7.43
CA MET A 83 -0.28 -6.54 -6.48
C MET A 83 -0.43 -8.00 -6.93
N PHE A 84 -1.61 -8.39 -7.44
CA PHE A 84 -1.83 -9.73 -7.96
C PHE A 84 -1.02 -10.02 -9.23
N ILE A 85 -0.86 -9.04 -10.12
CA ILE A 85 0.05 -9.14 -11.29
C ILE A 85 1.49 -9.34 -10.81
N ASP A 86 1.93 -8.60 -9.79
CA ASP A 86 3.28 -8.72 -9.23
C ASP A 86 3.51 -10.10 -8.58
N MET A 87 2.45 -10.77 -8.13
CA MET A 87 2.45 -12.16 -7.65
C MET A 87 2.28 -13.21 -8.76
N ASP A 88 2.20 -12.81 -10.04
CA ASP A 88 1.89 -13.66 -11.22
C ASP A 88 0.49 -14.33 -11.15
N ASP A 89 -0.41 -13.84 -10.27
CA ASP A 89 -1.80 -14.29 -10.19
C ASP A 89 -2.69 -13.46 -11.13
N ASN A 90 -2.56 -13.77 -12.42
CA ASN A 90 -3.23 -13.04 -13.49
C ASN A 90 -4.74 -13.31 -13.53
N ASP A 91 -5.19 -14.47 -13.06
CA ASP A 91 -6.61 -14.82 -12.99
C ASP A 91 -7.36 -13.91 -12.00
N THR A 92 -6.79 -13.72 -10.80
CA THR A 92 -7.36 -12.83 -9.79
C THR A 92 -7.29 -11.37 -10.23
N ALA A 93 -6.13 -10.94 -10.78
CA ALA A 93 -5.97 -9.59 -11.31
C ALA A 93 -6.99 -9.27 -12.42
N HIS A 94 -7.23 -10.22 -13.34
CA HIS A 94 -8.21 -10.04 -14.41
C HIS A 94 -9.64 -9.86 -13.86
N GLY A 95 -10.01 -10.62 -12.83
CA GLY A 95 -11.33 -10.49 -12.18
C GLY A 95 -11.56 -9.09 -11.61
N ILE A 96 -10.56 -8.52 -10.95
CA ILE A 96 -10.63 -7.17 -10.38
C ILE A 96 -10.69 -6.11 -11.48
N LEU A 97 -9.86 -6.22 -12.53
CA LEU A 97 -9.86 -5.27 -13.65
C LEU A 97 -11.19 -5.31 -14.43
N ASP A 98 -11.84 -6.46 -14.56
CA ASP A 98 -13.18 -6.58 -15.15
C ASP A 98 -14.25 -5.87 -14.32
N GLU A 99 -14.12 -5.88 -13.00
CA GLU A 99 -15.00 -5.15 -12.09
C GLU A 99 -14.84 -3.63 -12.28
N ILE A 100 -13.60 -3.16 -12.37
CA ILE A 100 -13.28 -1.75 -12.68
C ILE A 100 -13.85 -1.37 -14.05
N ILE A 101 -13.77 -2.24 -15.05
CA ILE A 101 -14.34 -1.97 -16.38
C ILE A 101 -15.86 -1.79 -16.31
N GLN A 102 -16.53 -2.49 -15.41
CA GLN A 102 -17.98 -2.39 -15.25
C GLN A 102 -18.37 -1.12 -14.47
N LYS A 103 -17.72 -0.87 -13.33
CA LYS A 103 -18.08 0.18 -12.38
C LYS A 103 -17.44 1.55 -12.67
N GLY A 104 -16.24 1.59 -13.22
CA GLY A 104 -15.43 2.80 -13.38
C GLY A 104 -15.94 3.78 -14.45
N ASN A 105 -15.32 4.95 -14.52
CA ASN A 105 -15.52 5.93 -15.58
C ASN A 105 -14.73 5.59 -16.86
N GLU A 106 -14.89 6.35 -17.95
CA GLU A 106 -14.22 6.05 -19.23
C GLU A 106 -12.68 5.94 -19.13
N GLU A 107 -12.05 6.79 -18.32
CA GLU A 107 -10.61 6.82 -18.13
C GLU A 107 -10.13 5.57 -17.35
N GLN A 108 -10.83 5.21 -16.28
CA GLN A 108 -10.57 4.01 -15.49
C GLN A 108 -10.79 2.75 -16.35
N LYS A 109 -11.85 2.69 -17.17
CA LYS A 109 -12.08 1.57 -18.08
C LYS A 109 -10.93 1.38 -19.07
N GLN A 110 -10.43 2.48 -19.66
CA GLN A 110 -9.29 2.41 -20.58
C GLN A 110 -8.02 1.95 -19.88
N LYS A 111 -7.74 2.46 -18.67
CA LYS A 111 -6.60 2.02 -17.86
C LYS A 111 -6.67 0.53 -17.55
N ALA A 112 -7.83 0.03 -17.12
CA ALA A 112 -8.03 -1.38 -16.81
C ALA A 112 -7.85 -2.27 -18.04
N GLN A 113 -8.39 -1.89 -19.20
CA GLN A 113 -8.16 -2.61 -20.45
C GLN A 113 -6.69 -2.65 -20.86
N SER A 114 -5.95 -1.54 -20.64
CA SER A 114 -4.51 -1.52 -20.89
C SER A 114 -3.75 -2.44 -19.96
N MET A 115 -4.17 -2.56 -18.69
CA MET A 115 -3.53 -3.49 -17.75
C MET A 115 -3.79 -4.93 -18.18
N ILE A 116 -5.05 -5.29 -18.49
CA ILE A 116 -5.42 -6.63 -19.01
C ILE A 116 -4.60 -7.02 -20.25
N ALA A 117 -4.29 -6.06 -21.14
CA ALA A 117 -3.50 -6.35 -22.34
C ALA A 117 -2.00 -6.62 -22.07
N ASN A 118 -1.50 -6.25 -20.89
CA ASN A 118 -0.11 -6.42 -20.48
C ASN A 118 0.12 -7.64 -19.57
N ILE A 119 -0.95 -8.35 -19.21
CA ILE A 119 -0.93 -9.61 -18.47
C ILE A 119 -1.02 -10.79 -19.45
#